data_AF-A0A835YIV1-F1
#
_entry.id   AF-A0A835YIV1-F1
#
_cell.length_a   1.000
_cell.length_b   1.000
_cell.length_c   1.000
_cell.angle_alpha   90.00
_cell.angle_beta   90.00
_cell.angle_gamma   90.00
#
_symmetry.space_group_name_H-M   'P 1'
#
loop_
_entity.id
_entity.type
_entity.pdbx_description
1 polymer ?
#
loop_
_entity_poly.entity_id
_entity_poly.type
_entity_poly.pdbx_seq_one_letter_code
_entity_poly.pdbx_strand_id
1 'polypeptide(L)'
;VWRGVALAFFLLLRASEIWAYHSDGLVHPDFCVQAGDVHFRRQGRPLPAAAGHTADEARFIIRGSKTDQLRVGSTAVLTAAGGGLADPVRIFADVVAALPAAATAQHPLMSVATRAGGIGALKRREAELLIRSLAMRQGLDPRQYGTHSMRVGGATTLAHAGVPGRLIQAAGRWRS
;
A
#
# COMPACT_ATOMS: atom_id res chain seq x y z
N VAL A 1 -8.50 -6.48 -1.85
CA VAL A 1 -8.74 -5.04 -2.07
C VAL A 1 -8.43 -4.19 -0.86
N TRP A 2 -8.90 -4.53 0.34
CA TRP A 2 -8.53 -3.83 1.58
C TRP A 2 -7.03 -3.53 1.72
N ARG A 3 -6.16 -4.51 1.45
CA ARG A 3 -4.69 -4.34 1.47
C ARG A 3 -4.20 -3.16 0.63
N GLY A 4 -4.68 -3.04 -0.61
CA GLY A 4 -4.30 -1.96 -1.50
C GLY A 4 -4.96 -0.61 -1.15
N VAL A 5 -6.11 -0.64 -0.49
CA VAL A 5 -6.72 0.56 0.12
C VAL A 5 -5.83 1.07 1.25
N ALA A 6 -5.37 0.20 2.15
CA ALA A 6 -4.47 0.56 3.24
C ALA A 6 -3.14 1.13 2.72
N LEU A 7 -2.54 0.49 1.69
CA LEU A 7 -1.35 1.01 1.01
C LEU A 7 -1.57 2.43 0.45
N ALA A 8 -2.71 2.67 -0.20
CA ALA A 8 -3.01 4.00 -0.73
C ALA A 8 -3.27 5.02 0.38
N PHE A 9 -3.94 4.64 1.46
CA PHE A 9 -4.38 5.54 2.53
C PHE A 9 -3.25 5.90 3.50
N PHE A 10 -2.56 4.92 4.08
CA PHE A 10 -1.54 5.16 5.12
C PHE A 10 -0.19 5.61 4.56
N LEU A 11 0.16 5.17 3.35
CA LEU A 11 1.46 5.47 2.72
C LEU A 11 1.33 6.46 1.56
N LEU A 12 0.12 6.96 1.29
CA LEU A 12 -0.17 7.87 0.18
C LEU A 12 0.37 7.36 -1.16
N LEU A 13 0.30 6.04 -1.39
CA LEU A 13 0.80 5.40 -2.61
C LEU A 13 -0.13 5.62 -3.81
N ARG A 14 0.47 5.65 -5.00
CA ARG A 14 -0.20 5.77 -6.30
C ARG A 14 -0.67 4.41 -6.77
N ALA A 15 -1.64 4.40 -7.68
CA ALA A 15 -2.11 3.15 -8.26
C ALA A 15 -0.98 2.33 -8.93
N SER A 16 -0.03 3.00 -9.59
CA SER A 16 1.14 2.36 -10.23
C SER A 16 2.13 1.72 -9.26
N GLU A 17 2.07 2.12 -7.98
CA GLU A 17 2.93 1.62 -6.91
C GLU A 17 2.30 0.40 -6.22
N ILE A 18 1.02 0.12 -6.48
CA ILE A 18 0.23 -0.88 -5.76
C ILE A 18 -0.29 -1.98 -6.68
N TRP A 19 -0.86 -1.61 -7.83
CA TRP A 19 -1.69 -2.51 -8.64
C TRP A 19 -1.08 -2.81 -10.00
N ALA A 20 -1.41 -3.98 -10.56
CA ALA A 20 -1.12 -4.28 -11.95
C ALA A 20 -1.95 -3.41 -12.92
N TYR A 21 -1.38 -3.09 -14.08
CA TYR A 21 -2.05 -2.36 -15.16
C TYR A 21 -3.06 -3.27 -15.90
N HIS A 22 -3.80 -2.71 -16.86
CA HIS A 22 -4.91 -3.44 -17.49
C HIS A 22 -4.44 -4.38 -18.61
N SER A 23 -5.23 -5.46 -18.75
CA SER A 23 -5.13 -6.65 -19.61
C SER A 23 -3.99 -7.62 -19.33
N ASP A 24 -2.74 -7.17 -19.27
CA ASP A 24 -1.56 -8.04 -19.17
C ASP A 24 -1.29 -8.61 -17.76
N GLY A 25 -1.85 -7.98 -16.71
CA GLY A 25 -1.59 -8.37 -15.33
C GLY A 25 -0.17 -8.02 -14.85
N LEU A 26 0.57 -7.23 -15.63
CA LEU A 26 1.91 -6.79 -15.30
C LEU A 26 1.86 -5.60 -14.36
N VAL A 27 2.79 -5.59 -13.41
CA VAL A 27 3.02 -4.44 -12.53
C VAL A 27 4.08 -3.53 -13.13
N HIS A 28 4.13 -2.27 -12.68
CA HIS A 28 5.26 -1.43 -13.05
C HIS A 28 6.56 -2.02 -12.48
N PRO A 29 7.58 -2.34 -13.30
CA PRO A 29 8.79 -3.01 -12.82
C PRO A 29 9.54 -2.18 -11.77
N ASP A 30 9.55 -0.85 -11.96
CA ASP A 30 10.32 0.07 -11.11
C ASP A 30 9.53 0.65 -9.93
N PHE A 31 8.20 0.68 -9.99
CA PHE A 31 7.39 1.46 -9.04
C PHE A 31 6.55 0.59 -8.12
N CYS A 32 6.18 -0.62 -8.55
CA CYS A 32 5.32 -1.46 -7.74
C CYS A 32 6.06 -1.95 -6.50
N VAL A 33 5.46 -1.73 -5.34
CA VAL A 33 6.01 -2.20 -4.06
C VAL A 33 5.97 -3.72 -4.04
N GLN A 34 7.11 -4.33 -3.76
CA GLN A 34 7.29 -5.78 -3.69
C GLN A 34 7.31 -6.25 -2.23
N ALA A 35 7.19 -7.56 -2.02
CA ALA A 35 7.25 -8.16 -0.69
C ALA A 35 8.56 -7.85 0.03
N GLY A 36 9.68 -7.82 -0.70
CA GLY A 36 11.00 -7.50 -0.17
C GLY A 36 11.22 -6.03 0.17
N ASP A 37 10.33 -5.13 -0.27
CA ASP A 37 10.40 -3.70 0.04
C ASP A 37 9.82 -3.38 1.43
N VAL A 38 9.27 -4.38 2.14
CA VAL A 38 8.63 -4.22 3.46
C VAL A 38 9.53 -4.80 4.55
N HIS A 39 9.89 -3.95 5.51
CA HIS A 39 10.74 -4.34 6.64
C HIS A 39 10.07 -4.00 7.96
N PHE A 40 10.00 -4.98 8.85
CA PHE A 40 9.50 -4.79 10.20
C PHE A 40 10.64 -4.59 11.19
N ARG A 41 10.43 -3.76 12.21
CA ARG A 41 11.35 -3.60 13.32
C ARG A 41 10.63 -3.62 14.66
N ARG A 42 11.38 -3.95 15.70
CA ARG A 42 10.98 -3.78 17.09
C ARG A 42 12.14 -3.20 17.87
N GLN A 43 11.90 -2.09 18.57
CA GLN A 43 12.91 -1.38 19.37
C GLN A 43 14.19 -1.10 18.55
N GLY A 44 13.99 -0.67 17.30
CA GLY A 44 15.07 -0.37 16.38
C GLY A 44 15.80 -1.60 15.81
N ARG A 45 15.42 -2.84 16.11
CA ARG A 45 16.03 -4.06 15.55
C ARG A 45 15.18 -4.67 14.43
N PRO A 46 15.78 -5.14 13.33
CA PRO A 46 15.01 -5.77 12.24
C PRO A 46 14.35 -7.07 12.70
N LEU A 47 13.17 -7.35 12.16
CA LEU A 47 12.41 -8.58 12.37
C LEU A 47 12.23 -9.35 11.06
N PRO A 48 12.18 -10.69 11.11
CA PRO A 48 11.68 -11.49 10.00
C PRO A 48 10.25 -11.09 9.64
N ALA A 49 9.90 -11.15 8.35
CA ALA A 49 8.55 -10.82 7.87
C ALA A 49 7.44 -11.60 8.60
N ALA A 50 7.68 -12.87 8.89
CA ALA A 50 6.75 -13.73 9.65
C ALA A 50 6.48 -13.26 11.09
N ALA A 51 7.37 -12.43 11.66
CA ALA A 51 7.22 -11.86 12.99
C ALA A 51 6.67 -10.41 12.98
N GLY A 52 6.24 -9.90 11.81
CA GLY A 52 5.81 -8.50 11.62
C GLY A 52 4.67 -8.08 12.56
N HIS A 53 3.85 -9.03 13.00
CA HIS A 53 2.77 -8.84 13.97
C HIS A 53 3.20 -8.41 15.38
N THR A 54 4.50 -8.53 15.68
CA THR A 54 5.11 -8.11 16.95
C THR A 54 5.93 -6.82 16.83
N ALA A 55 5.98 -6.24 15.63
CA ALA A 55 6.73 -5.04 15.31
C ALA A 55 6.11 -3.80 15.95
N ASP A 56 6.95 -2.82 16.26
CA ASP A 56 6.51 -1.45 16.60
C ASP A 56 6.72 -0.47 15.44
N GLU A 57 7.34 -0.94 14.35
CA GLU A 57 7.64 -0.13 13.17
C GLU A 57 7.57 -0.99 11.89
N ALA A 58 7.00 -0.42 10.83
CA ALA A 58 7.03 -0.96 9.47
C ALA A 58 7.63 0.09 8.52
N ARG A 59 8.62 -0.33 7.72
CA ARG A 59 9.28 0.50 6.70
C ARG A 59 8.96 -0.02 5.32
N PHE A 60 8.70 0.90 4.41
CA PHE A 60 8.40 0.65 3.01
C PHE A 60 9.43 1.35 2.14
N ILE A 61 10.20 0.57 1.39
CA ILE A 61 11.11 1.08 0.37
C ILE A 61 10.29 1.36 -0.89
N ILE A 62 10.12 2.64 -1.21
CA ILE A 62 9.48 3.09 -2.44
C ILE A 62 10.61 3.39 -3.42
N ARG A 63 10.92 2.39 -4.26
CA ARG A 63 12.06 2.40 -5.18
C ARG A 63 12.01 3.52 -6.24
N GLY A 64 10.81 3.99 -6.56
CA GLY A 64 10.62 5.12 -7.47
C GLY A 64 9.16 5.48 -7.66
N SER A 65 8.91 6.58 -8.37
CA SER A 65 7.57 7.00 -8.77
C SER A 65 7.60 7.82 -10.06
N LYS A 66 6.45 8.01 -10.69
CA LYS A 66 6.33 8.89 -11.88
C LYS A 66 6.83 10.32 -11.70
N THR A 67 6.94 10.83 -10.47
CA THR A 67 7.42 12.20 -10.19
C THR A 67 8.85 12.21 -9.66
N ASP A 68 9.47 11.04 -9.57
CA ASP A 68 10.85 10.85 -9.15
C ASP A 68 11.73 10.64 -10.39
N GLN A 69 11.94 11.71 -11.15
CA GLN A 69 12.71 11.69 -12.39
C GLN A 69 14.18 11.30 -12.18
N LEU A 70 14.70 11.51 -10.97
CA LEU A 70 16.08 11.18 -10.59
C LEU A 70 16.19 9.77 -9.98
N ARG A 71 15.08 9.04 -9.80
CA ARG A 71 15.01 7.71 -9.19
C ARG A 71 15.74 7.62 -7.84
N VAL A 72 15.58 8.66 -7.02
CA VAL A 72 16.16 8.68 -5.66
C VAL A 72 15.43 7.69 -4.75
N GLY A 73 14.15 7.42 -5.02
CA GLY A 73 13.28 6.64 -4.15
C GLY A 73 12.92 7.38 -2.87
N SER A 74 12.24 6.69 -1.97
CA SER A 74 11.93 7.19 -0.63
C SER A 74 11.66 6.03 0.32
N THR A 75 11.75 6.27 1.62
CA THR A 75 11.31 5.31 2.64
C THR A 75 10.17 5.90 3.43
N ALA A 76 9.03 5.22 3.44
CA ALA A 76 7.93 5.55 4.33
C ALA A 76 8.04 4.69 5.59
N VAL A 77 7.88 5.32 6.76
CA VAL A 77 7.98 4.68 8.06
C VAL A 77 6.65 4.86 8.77
N LEU A 78 6.12 3.76 9.30
CA LEU A 78 4.91 3.72 10.10
C LEU A 78 5.26 3.14 11.46
N THR A 79 4.74 3.75 12.52
CA THR A 79 4.91 3.28 13.89
C THR A 79 3.59 2.73 14.42
N ALA A 80 3.66 1.72 15.29
CA ALA A 80 2.49 1.16 15.93
C ALA A 80 1.73 2.24 16.72
N ALA A 81 0.41 2.17 16.67
CA ALA A 81 -0.50 3.12 17.32
C ALA A 81 -1.05 2.59 18.66
N GLY A 82 -0.42 1.56 19.22
CA GLY A 82 -0.87 0.89 20.45
C GLY A 82 -1.79 -0.31 20.21
N GLY A 83 -1.90 -0.82 18.97
CA GLY A 83 -2.68 -2.00 18.62
C GLY A 83 -4.11 -1.73 18.13
N GLY A 84 -4.84 -2.81 17.82
CA GLY A 84 -6.21 -2.76 17.29
C GLY A 84 -6.32 -2.83 15.76
N LEU A 85 -7.55 -2.80 15.24
CA LEU A 85 -7.84 -2.98 13.81
C LEU A 85 -7.34 -1.85 12.91
N ALA A 86 -7.10 -0.67 13.48
CA ALA A 86 -6.61 0.50 12.76
C ALA A 86 -5.09 0.72 12.91
N ASP A 87 -4.38 -0.16 13.64
CA ASP A 87 -2.94 -0.04 13.81
C ASP A 87 -2.23 -0.27 12.47
N PRO A 88 -1.50 0.73 11.94
CA PRO A 88 -0.91 0.63 10.62
C PRO A 88 0.13 -0.50 10.52
N VAL A 89 0.93 -0.73 11.57
CA VAL A 89 1.95 -1.79 11.58
C VAL A 89 1.27 -3.16 11.56
N ARG A 90 0.20 -3.34 12.34
CA ARG A 90 -0.59 -4.58 12.33
C ARG A 90 -1.23 -4.83 10.97
N ILE A 91 -1.86 -3.82 10.38
CA ILE A 91 -2.47 -3.90 9.05
C ILE A 91 -1.43 -4.37 8.03
N PHE A 92 -0.22 -3.81 8.05
CA PHE A 92 0.80 -4.19 7.09
C PHE A 92 1.44 -5.56 7.37
N ALA A 93 1.51 -5.99 8.63
CA ALA A 93 1.84 -7.37 8.95
C ALA A 93 0.79 -8.34 8.37
N ASP A 94 -0.51 -8.03 8.45
CA ASP A 94 -1.57 -8.83 7.82
C ASP A 94 -1.48 -8.84 6.29
N VAL A 95 -1.07 -7.70 5.69
CA VAL A 95 -0.85 -7.61 4.24
C VAL A 95 0.23 -8.59 3.79
N VAL A 96 1.38 -8.61 4.48
CA VAL A 96 2.52 -9.47 4.18
C VAL A 96 2.20 -10.93 4.48
N ALA A 97 1.60 -11.22 5.63
CA ALA A 97 1.24 -12.58 6.04
C ALA A 97 0.28 -13.28 5.08
N ALA A 98 -0.50 -12.49 4.33
CA ALA A 98 -1.52 -13.02 3.45
C ALA A 98 -1.10 -13.05 1.98
N LEU A 99 0.20 -12.86 1.69
CA LEU A 99 0.83 -13.23 0.42
C LEU A 99 0.74 -14.75 0.19
N PRO A 100 0.69 -15.22 -1.07
CA PRO A 100 0.80 -16.64 -1.36
C PRO A 100 2.08 -17.24 -0.78
N ALA A 101 2.03 -18.47 -0.25
CA ALA A 101 3.19 -19.12 0.38
C ALA A 101 4.41 -19.25 -0.56
N ALA A 102 4.17 -19.39 -1.87
CA ALA A 102 5.22 -19.46 -2.88
C ALA A 102 5.74 -18.07 -3.33
N ALA A 103 5.23 -16.97 -2.78
CA ALA A 103 5.67 -15.62 -3.14
C ALA A 103 7.09 -15.37 -2.65
N THR A 104 7.89 -14.77 -3.53
CA THR A 104 9.26 -14.35 -3.23
C THR A 104 9.33 -12.85 -2.94
N ALA A 105 10.49 -12.38 -2.49
CA ALA A 105 10.75 -10.96 -2.25
C ALA A 105 10.47 -10.05 -3.47
N GLN A 106 10.56 -10.58 -4.69
CA GLN A 106 10.36 -9.83 -5.94
C GLN A 106 8.89 -9.75 -6.36
N HIS A 107 8.01 -10.53 -5.73
CA HIS A 107 6.60 -10.52 -6.06
C HIS A 107 5.94 -9.23 -5.53
N PRO A 108 4.99 -8.65 -6.28
CA PRO A 108 4.21 -7.51 -5.81
C PRO A 108 3.55 -7.77 -4.45
N LEU A 109 3.45 -6.73 -3.63
CA LEU A 109 2.77 -6.84 -2.32
C LEU A 109 1.27 -7.14 -2.47
N MET A 110 0.71 -6.84 -3.65
CA MET A 110 -0.66 -7.18 -4.05
C MET A 110 -0.76 -8.50 -4.83
N SER A 111 0.17 -9.44 -4.59
CA SER A 111 0.10 -10.78 -5.18
C SER A 111 -1.01 -11.64 -4.59
N VAL A 112 -1.62 -12.46 -5.45
CA VAL A 112 -2.69 -13.41 -5.15
C VAL A 112 -2.41 -14.74 -5.84
N ALA A 113 -2.88 -15.84 -5.24
CA ALA A 113 -2.87 -17.13 -5.90
C ALA A 113 -3.85 -17.11 -7.09
N THR A 114 -3.42 -17.62 -8.24
CA THR A 114 -4.28 -17.73 -9.43
C THR A 114 -4.98 -19.08 -9.45
N ARG A 115 -6.10 -19.17 -10.18
CA ARG A 115 -6.81 -20.44 -10.38
C ARG A 115 -5.96 -21.50 -11.10
N ALA A 116 -4.95 -21.08 -11.85
CA ALA A 116 -4.02 -21.96 -12.55
C ALA A 116 -2.85 -22.45 -11.65
N GLY A 117 -2.90 -22.18 -10.33
CA GLY A 117 -1.87 -22.61 -9.38
C GLY A 117 -0.61 -21.72 -9.36
N GLY A 118 -0.61 -20.60 -10.09
CA GLY A 118 0.50 -19.64 -10.10
C GLY A 118 0.29 -18.45 -9.16
N ILE A 119 1.18 -17.47 -9.26
CA ILE A 119 1.05 -16.18 -8.56
C ILE A 119 0.79 -15.09 -9.59
N GLY A 120 -0.26 -14.31 -9.35
CA GLY A 120 -0.60 -13.13 -10.15
C GLY A 120 -0.65 -11.89 -9.26
N ALA A 121 -0.71 -10.71 -9.88
CA ALA A 121 -0.92 -9.45 -9.17
C ALA A 121 -2.38 -9.00 -9.31
N LEU A 122 -2.96 -8.46 -8.24
CA LEU A 122 -4.33 -7.93 -8.26
C LEU A 122 -4.41 -6.72 -9.19
N LYS A 123 -5.37 -6.73 -10.12
CA LYS A 123 -5.47 -5.72 -11.16
C LYS A 123 -6.12 -4.44 -10.63
N ARG A 124 -5.67 -3.29 -11.12
CA ARG A 124 -6.27 -1.98 -10.78
C ARG A 124 -7.78 -1.96 -11.06
N ARG A 125 -8.24 -2.63 -12.14
CA ARG A 125 -9.65 -2.69 -12.52
C ARG A 125 -10.50 -3.37 -11.46
N GLU A 126 -10.03 -4.53 -11.01
CA GLU A 126 -10.71 -5.37 -10.04
C GLU A 126 -10.79 -4.64 -8.69
N ALA A 127 -9.71 -3.95 -8.32
CA ALA A 127 -9.70 -3.07 -7.16
C ALA A 127 -10.71 -1.94 -7.27
N GLU A 128 -10.76 -1.23 -8.40
CA GLU A 128 -11.68 -0.13 -8.64
C GLU A 128 -13.15 -0.58 -8.59
N LEU A 129 -13.49 -1.69 -9.25
CA LEU A 129 -14.84 -2.27 -9.21
C LEU A 129 -15.27 -2.63 -7.78
N LEU A 130 -14.37 -3.23 -7.00
CA LEU A 130 -14.66 -3.60 -5.61
C LEU A 130 -14.81 -2.37 -4.71
N ILE A 131 -13.98 -1.33 -4.89
CA ILE A 131 -14.11 -0.04 -4.17
C ILE A 131 -15.47 0.60 -4.46
N ARG A 132 -15.87 0.67 -5.74
CA ARG A 132 -17.18 1.22 -6.14
C ARG A 132 -18.34 0.40 -5.61
N SER A 133 -18.23 -0.92 -5.65
CA SER A 133 -19.22 -1.83 -5.08
C SER A 133 -19.38 -1.63 -3.56
N LEU A 134 -18.28 -1.40 -2.83
CA LEU A 134 -18.32 -1.04 -1.42
C LEU A 134 -19.00 0.31 -1.19
N ALA A 135 -18.64 1.35 -1.95
CA ALA A 135 -19.27 2.67 -1.84
C ALA A 135 -20.79 2.59 -2.05
N MET A 136 -21.23 1.87 -3.08
CA MET A 136 -22.66 1.65 -3.36
C MET A 136 -23.37 0.93 -2.21
N ARG A 137 -22.75 -0.09 -1.60
CA ARG A 137 -23.33 -0.78 -0.42
C ARG A 137 -23.45 0.12 0.81
N GLN A 138 -22.61 1.15 0.91
CA GLN A 138 -22.67 2.13 1.99
C GLN A 138 -23.59 3.32 1.67
N GLY A 139 -24.35 3.28 0.56
CA GLY A 139 -25.24 4.38 0.15
C GLY A 139 -24.52 5.60 -0.44
N LEU A 140 -23.24 5.46 -0.81
CA LEU A 140 -22.43 6.53 -1.39
C LEU A 140 -22.47 6.49 -2.92
N ASP A 141 -22.29 7.63 -3.60
CA ASP A 141 -22.21 7.68 -5.06
C ASP A 141 -20.91 7.01 -5.56
N PRO A 142 -20.95 5.83 -6.20
CA PRO A 142 -19.76 5.09 -6.59
C PRO A 142 -18.91 5.83 -7.63
N ARG A 143 -19.45 6.83 -8.34
CA ARG A 143 -18.69 7.64 -9.31
C ARG A 143 -17.64 8.51 -8.64
N GLN A 144 -17.80 8.80 -7.35
CA GLN A 144 -16.86 9.60 -6.55
C GLN A 144 -15.72 8.75 -5.94
N TYR A 145 -15.78 7.42 -6.08
CA TYR A 145 -14.82 6.49 -5.48
C TYR A 145 -14.06 5.70 -6.53
N GLY A 146 -12.77 5.49 -6.27
CA GLY A 146 -11.89 4.71 -7.12
C GLY A 146 -10.53 4.50 -6.47
N THR A 147 -9.60 3.91 -7.22
CA THR A 147 -8.25 3.63 -6.71
C THR A 147 -7.48 4.89 -6.30
N HIS A 148 -7.81 6.04 -6.89
CA HIS A 148 -7.22 7.34 -6.53
C HIS A 148 -7.84 7.98 -5.28
N SER A 149 -9.11 7.70 -4.96
CA SER A 149 -9.81 8.40 -3.86
C SER A 149 -9.23 8.04 -2.50
N MET A 150 -8.66 6.84 -2.34
CA MET A 150 -8.05 6.40 -1.07
C MET A 150 -6.78 7.19 -0.72
N ARG A 151 -5.96 7.53 -1.73
CA ARG A 151 -4.76 8.37 -1.55
C ARG A 151 -5.13 9.79 -1.12
N VAL A 152 -6.12 10.36 -1.81
CA VAL A 152 -6.64 11.69 -1.47
C VAL A 152 -7.26 11.66 -0.06
N GLY A 153 -8.04 10.62 0.24
CA GLY A 153 -8.63 10.40 1.56
C GLY A 153 -7.58 10.40 2.67
N GLY A 154 -6.47 9.67 2.51
CA GLY A 154 -5.39 9.66 3.49
C GLY A 154 -4.78 11.04 3.73
N ALA A 155 -4.53 11.80 2.66
CA ALA A 155 -4.00 13.16 2.78
C ALA A 155 -4.99 14.13 3.45
N THR A 156 -6.27 14.05 3.08
CA THR A 156 -7.34 14.83 3.71
C THR A 156 -7.46 14.48 5.19
N THR A 157 -7.40 13.20 5.56
CA THR A 157 -7.39 12.77 6.97
C THR A 157 -6.22 13.38 7.74
N LEU A 158 -5.00 13.36 7.18
CA LEU A 158 -3.85 14.00 7.82
C LEU A 158 -4.05 15.52 7.99
N ALA A 159 -4.62 16.19 6.99
CA ALA A 159 -4.91 17.62 7.06
C ALA A 159 -5.93 17.93 8.16
N HIS A 160 -7.01 17.15 8.27
CA HIS A 160 -7.99 17.28 9.35
C HIS A 160 -7.40 16.96 10.73
N ALA A 161 -6.40 16.09 10.80
CA ALA A 161 -5.64 15.82 12.03
C ALA A 161 -4.62 16.94 12.38
N GLY A 162 -4.57 18.04 11.61
CA GLY A 162 -3.68 19.16 11.86
C GLY A 162 -2.23 18.92 11.45
N VAL A 163 -1.95 17.87 10.67
CA VAL A 163 -0.60 17.61 10.18
C VAL A 163 -0.18 18.75 9.22
N PRO A 164 0.97 19.39 9.44
CA PRO A 164 1.42 20.46 8.57
C PRO A 164 1.49 20.05 7.11
N GLY A 165 1.00 20.91 6.20
CA GLY A 165 0.93 20.62 4.76
C GLY A 165 2.26 20.15 4.15
N ARG A 166 3.39 20.71 4.59
CA ARG A 166 4.73 20.28 4.17
C ARG A 166 5.05 18.81 4.49
N LEU A 167 4.55 18.29 5.62
CA LEU A 167 4.74 16.89 6.00
C LEU A 167 3.82 15.98 5.18
N ILE A 168 2.59 16.41 4.90
CA ILE A 168 1.68 15.69 3.99
C ILE A 168 2.27 15.66 2.57
N GLN A 169 2.82 16.79 2.10
CA GLN A 169 3.50 16.91 0.82
C GLN A 169 4.70 15.96 0.73
N ALA A 170 5.53 15.92 1.79
CA ALA A 170 6.66 14.99 1.89
C ALA A 170 6.20 13.52 1.88
N ALA A 171 5.21 13.14 2.70
CA ALA A 171 4.66 11.78 2.75
C ALA A 171 4.04 11.36 1.41
N GLY A 172 3.31 12.29 0.77
CA GLY A 172 2.69 12.11 -0.54
C GLY A 172 3.70 12.13 -1.70
N ARG A 173 4.95 12.52 -1.44
CA ARG A 173 6.00 12.68 -2.46
C ARG A 173 5.52 13.59 -3.59
N TRP A 174 4.91 14.71 -3.21
CA TRP A 174 4.44 15.75 -4.11
C TRP A 174 5.51 16.84 -4.26
N ARG A 175 5.71 17.33 -5.48
CA ARG A 175 6.70 18.38 -5.78
C ARG A 175 6.15 19.80 -5.59
N SER A 176 4.82 19.92 -5.58
CA SER A 176 4.05 21.15 -5.42
C SER A 176 2.76 20.80 -4.71
#